data_AF-A0A5C9D3Z2-F1
#
_entry.id   AF-A0A5C9D3Z2-F1
#
_cell.length_a   1.000
_cell.length_b   1.000
_cell.length_c   1.000
_cell.angle_alpha   90.00
_cell.angle_beta   90.00
_cell.angle_gamma   90.00
#
_symmetry.space_group_name_H-M   'P 1'
#
loop_
_entity.id
_entity.type
_entity.pdbx_description
1 polymer ?
#
loop_
_entity_poly.entity_id
_entity_poly.type
_entity_poly.pdbx_seq_one_letter_code
_entity_poly.pdbx_strand_id
1 'polypeptide(L)'
;MNGKNLIFADPMNATGGSLVTVVKFLLEKGIKPKSVRFLNVISALKGSLRIIRAIENVTVYTLWMDPVLNERAYIMPGLGDAGDRINGTDDEHPRDMLRLVADYGTNITGLYRSQLRVIEETVLKR
;
A
#
# COMPACT_ATOMS: atom_id res chain seq x y z
N MET A 1 -5.28 -17.43 -17.42
CA MET A 1 -5.41 -16.69 -16.15
C MET A 1 -6.78 -16.86 -15.46
N ASN A 2 -7.79 -17.44 -16.12
CA ASN A 2 -9.12 -17.59 -15.51
C ASN A 2 -9.10 -18.46 -14.25
N GLY A 3 -9.84 -18.03 -13.23
CA GLY A 3 -9.94 -18.71 -11.94
C GLY A 3 -8.66 -18.68 -11.08
N LYS A 4 -7.64 -17.91 -11.46
CA LYS A 4 -6.41 -17.72 -10.69
C LYS A 4 -6.46 -16.41 -9.89
N ASN A 5 -5.67 -16.33 -8.82
CA ASN A 5 -5.45 -15.06 -8.12
C ASN A 5 -4.47 -14.21 -8.93
N LEU A 6 -4.78 -12.94 -9.13
CA LEU A 6 -3.85 -11.96 -9.70
C LEU A 6 -3.22 -11.16 -8.57
N ILE A 7 -1.89 -11.05 -8.59
CA ILE A 7 -1.13 -10.31 -7.61
C ILE A 7 -0.33 -9.25 -8.37
N PHE A 8 -0.50 -7.99 -7.98
CA PHE A 8 0.22 -6.86 -8.52
C PHE A 8 1.09 -6.28 -7.41
N ALA A 9 2.39 -6.23 -7.66
CA ALA A 9 3.34 -5.55 -6.78
C ALA A 9 3.70 -4.21 -7.40
N ASP A 10 3.39 -3.13 -6.69
CA ASP A 10 3.68 -1.76 -7.11
C ASP A 10 4.17 -0.98 -5.87
N PRO A 11 5.36 -0.37 -5.89
CA PRO A 11 5.88 0.34 -4.73
C PRO A 11 4.91 1.41 -4.18
N MET A 12 4.16 2.12 -5.04
CA MET A 12 3.35 3.26 -4.62
C MET A 12 1.93 3.27 -5.19
N ASN A 13 0.94 3.40 -4.30
CA ASN A 13 -0.45 3.61 -4.69
C ASN A 13 -0.95 5.01 -4.29
N ALA A 14 -0.76 5.98 -5.20
CA ALA A 14 -1.19 7.36 -4.98
C ALA A 14 -2.69 7.55 -5.27
N THR A 15 -3.07 7.62 -6.55
CA THR A 15 -4.46 7.88 -6.96
C THR A 15 -5.27 6.62 -7.21
N GLY A 16 -4.64 5.45 -7.26
CA GLY A 16 -5.24 4.17 -7.65
C GLY A 16 -5.63 4.07 -9.14
N GLY A 17 -5.37 5.11 -9.96
CA GLY A 17 -5.78 5.15 -11.36
C GLY A 17 -5.17 4.02 -12.20
N SER A 18 -3.84 3.93 -12.21
CA SER A 18 -3.10 2.94 -13.01
C SER A 18 -3.49 1.50 -12.66
N LEU A 19 -3.62 1.20 -11.36
CA LEU A 19 -3.99 -0.13 -10.87
C LEU A 19 -5.40 -0.53 -11.32
N VAL A 20 -6.36 0.40 -11.28
CA VAL A 20 -7.71 0.16 -11.80
C VAL A 20 -7.70 -0.06 -13.32
N THR A 21 -6.96 0.76 -14.06
CA THR A 21 -6.86 0.66 -15.52
C THR A 21 -6.31 -0.70 -15.95
N VAL A 22 -5.24 -1.18 -15.32
CA VAL A 22 -4.64 -2.49 -15.64
C VAL A 22 -5.63 -3.63 -15.41
N VAL A 23 -6.36 -3.62 -14.29
CA VAL A 23 -7.34 -4.68 -14.03
C VAL A 23 -8.49 -4.63 -15.02
N LYS A 24 -9.06 -3.44 -15.29
CA LYS A 24 -10.13 -3.30 -16.29
C LYS A 24 -9.70 -3.80 -17.67
N PHE A 25 -8.49 -3.45 -18.10
CA PHE A 25 -7.93 -3.94 -19.36
C PHE A 25 -7.88 -5.48 -19.41
N LEU A 26 -7.46 -6.14 -18.34
CA LEU A 26 -7.45 -7.61 -18.29
C LEU A 26 -8.87 -8.20 -18.36
N LEU A 27 -9.83 -7.59 -17.67
CA LEU A 27 -11.24 -8.01 -17.71
C LEU A 27 -11.83 -7.85 -19.13
N GLU A 28 -11.53 -6.74 -19.81
CA GLU A 28 -11.94 -6.48 -21.21
C GLU A 28 -11.35 -7.51 -22.18
N LYS A 29 -10.17 -8.05 -21.90
CA LYS A 29 -9.57 -9.18 -22.65
C LYS A 29 -10.18 -10.54 -22.31
N GLY A 30 -11.25 -10.58 -21.51
CA GLY A 30 -11.96 -11.80 -21.13
C GLY A 30 -11.33 -12.59 -19.99
N ILE A 31 -10.32 -12.01 -19.31
CA ILE A 31 -9.71 -12.64 -18.14
C ILE A 31 -10.66 -12.52 -16.95
N LYS A 32 -10.99 -13.65 -16.31
CA LYS A 32 -11.85 -13.71 -15.14
C LYS A 32 -11.05 -14.20 -13.93
N PRO A 33 -10.38 -13.30 -13.19
CA PRO A 33 -9.60 -13.69 -12.04
C PRO A 33 -10.49 -14.18 -10.90
N LYS A 34 -9.97 -15.09 -10.07
CA LYS A 34 -10.64 -15.50 -8.82
C LYS A 34 -10.65 -14.36 -7.81
N SER A 35 -9.51 -13.67 -7.66
CA SER A 35 -9.36 -12.50 -6.80
C SER A 35 -8.21 -11.62 -7.32
N VAL A 36 -8.21 -10.35 -6.92
CA VAL A 36 -7.15 -9.39 -7.23
C VAL A 36 -6.49 -8.94 -5.92
N ARG A 37 -5.17 -8.91 -5.88
CA ARG A 37 -4.40 -8.46 -4.72
C ARG A 37 -3.36 -7.43 -5.15
N PHE A 38 -3.36 -6.27 -4.50
CA PHE A 38 -2.32 -5.27 -4.65
C PHE A 38 -1.40 -5.32 -3.43
N LEU A 39 -0.10 -5.31 -3.67
CA LEU A 39 0.95 -5.23 -2.66
C LEU A 39 1.71 -3.93 -2.87
N ASN A 40 1.57 -3.00 -1.93
CA ASN A 40 2.17 -1.67 -1.98
C ASN A 40 3.08 -1.42 -0.78
N VAL A 41 4.17 -0.68 -0.98
CA VAL A 41 4.98 -0.22 0.15
C VAL A 41 4.26 0.94 0.82
N ILE A 42 3.85 1.94 0.04
CA ILE A 42 3.13 3.11 0.53
C ILE A 42 1.86 3.36 -0.30
N SER A 43 0.80 3.78 0.37
CA SER A 43 -0.45 4.19 -0.27
C SER A 43 -0.99 5.49 0.31
N ALA A 44 -1.80 6.21 -0.47
CA ALA A 44 -2.75 7.17 0.05
C ALA A 44 -4.14 6.55 0.15
N LEU A 45 -4.89 6.90 1.20
CA LEU A 45 -6.25 6.36 1.43
C LEU A 45 -7.17 6.57 0.21
N LYS A 46 -7.05 7.72 -0.47
CA LYS A 46 -7.80 8.03 -1.70
C LYS A 46 -7.59 6.98 -2.80
N GLY A 47 -6.35 6.55 -3.02
CA GLY A 47 -6.01 5.55 -4.03
C GLY A 47 -6.57 4.17 -3.69
N SER A 48 -6.36 3.72 -2.45
CA SER A 48 -6.89 2.45 -1.96
C SER A 48 -8.42 2.36 -2.05
N LEU A 49 -9.14 3.42 -1.67
CA LEU A 49 -10.60 3.46 -1.78
C LEU A 49 -11.08 3.42 -3.23
N ARG A 50 -10.36 4.07 -4.16
CA ARG A 50 -10.70 4.02 -5.59
C ARG A 50 -10.62 2.58 -6.11
N ILE A 51 -9.58 1.85 -5.73
CA ILE A 51 -9.37 0.44 -6.12
C ILE A 51 -10.50 -0.43 -5.59
N ILE A 52 -10.77 -0.35 -4.28
CA ILE A 52 -11.80 -1.17 -3.61
C ILE A 52 -13.19 -0.94 -4.21
N ARG A 53 -13.50 0.29 -4.61
CA ARG A 53 -14.78 0.64 -5.24
C ARG A 53 -14.89 0.21 -6.70
N ALA A 54 -13.76 0.08 -7.41
CA ALA A 54 -13.76 -0.13 -8.86
C ALA A 54 -13.56 -1.60 -9.26
N ILE A 55 -13.04 -2.45 -8.37
CA ILE A 55 -12.68 -3.84 -8.68
C ILE A 55 -13.35 -4.77 -7.68
N GLU A 56 -14.07 -5.77 -8.19
CA GLU A 56 -14.69 -6.80 -7.37
C GLU A 56 -13.65 -7.79 -6.81
N ASN A 57 -13.90 -8.29 -5.60
CA ASN A 57 -13.06 -9.27 -4.90
C ASN A 57 -11.57 -8.88 -4.87
N VAL A 58 -11.31 -7.62 -4.53
CA VAL A 58 -9.97 -7.04 -4.43
C VAL A 58 -9.51 -6.91 -2.98
N THR A 59 -8.21 -7.08 -2.75
CA THR A 59 -7.56 -6.75 -1.48
C THR A 59 -6.35 -5.87 -1.73
N VAL A 60 -6.24 -4.76 -1.01
CA VAL A 60 -5.08 -3.85 -1.08
C VAL A 60 -4.28 -4.01 0.21
N TYR A 61 -3.06 -4.51 0.08
CA TYR A 61 -2.09 -4.59 1.17
C TYR A 61 -1.11 -3.43 1.04
N THR A 62 -0.90 -2.69 2.12
CA THR A 62 0.09 -1.62 2.16
C THR A 62 0.82 -1.59 3.49
N LEU A 63 2.14 -1.37 3.48
CA LEU A 63 2.92 -1.26 4.71
C LEU A 63 2.69 0.08 5.40
N TRP A 64 2.57 1.14 4.62
CA TRP A 64 2.39 2.49 5.14
C TRP A 64 1.27 3.23 4.43
N MET A 65 0.51 4.00 5.19
CA MET A 65 -0.56 4.82 4.67
C MET A 65 -0.35 6.27 5.08
N ASP A 66 -0.09 7.10 4.08
CA ASP A 66 0.13 8.52 4.26
C ASP A 66 -1.17 9.31 4.08
N PRO A 67 -1.27 10.49 4.73
CA PRO A 67 -2.55 11.16 4.94
C PRO A 67 -3.12 11.81 3.69
N VAL A 68 -2.28 12.39 2.82
CA VAL A 68 -2.74 13.26 1.74
C VAL A 68 -1.96 13.08 0.45
N LEU A 69 -2.55 13.57 -0.64
CA LEU A 69 -1.87 13.82 -1.90
C LEU A 69 -1.73 15.33 -2.11
N ASN A 70 -0.64 15.79 -2.74
CA ASN A 70 -0.55 17.18 -3.20
C ASN A 70 -1.27 17.37 -4.56
N GLU A 71 -1.24 18.59 -5.11
CA GLU A 71 -1.89 18.94 -6.39
C GLU A 71 -1.34 18.17 -7.59
N ARG A 72 -0.08 17.74 -7.53
CA ARG A 72 0.58 16.91 -8.53
C ARG A 72 0.33 15.40 -8.32
N ALA A 73 -0.53 15.05 -7.36
CA ALA A 73 -0.86 13.68 -6.97
C ALA A 73 0.28 12.86 -6.37
N TYR A 74 1.34 13.50 -5.86
CA TYR A 74 2.33 12.83 -5.01
C TYR A 74 1.76 12.58 -3.62
N ILE A 75 2.09 11.42 -3.05
CA ILE A 75 1.80 11.08 -1.66
C ILE A 75 2.63 12.00 -0.76
N MET A 76 2.04 12.54 0.31
CA MET A 76 2.75 13.43 1.25
C MET A 76 2.65 12.92 2.70
N PRO A 77 3.75 12.92 3.47
CA PRO A 77 5.11 13.34 3.08
C PRO A 77 5.81 12.42 2.05
N GLY A 78 5.26 11.24 1.77
CA GLY A 78 5.59 10.43 0.61
C GLY A 78 6.98 9.82 0.59
N LEU A 79 7.35 9.40 -0.63
CA LEU A 79 8.67 8.92 -1.01
C LEU A 79 9.25 9.73 -2.20
N GLY A 80 8.62 10.83 -2.62
CA GLY A 80 8.96 11.51 -3.87
C GLY A 80 8.48 10.70 -5.08
N ASP A 81 9.18 10.82 -6.21
CA ASP A 81 8.88 10.06 -7.42
C ASP A 81 9.58 8.69 -7.40
N ALA A 82 8.82 7.59 -7.41
CA ALA A 82 9.43 6.25 -7.37
C ALA A 82 10.20 5.92 -8.65
N GLY A 83 9.80 6.46 -9.80
CA GLY A 83 10.46 6.21 -11.07
C GLY A 83 11.85 6.83 -11.10
N ASP A 84 11.95 8.09 -10.66
CA ASP A 84 13.23 8.80 -10.59
C ASP A 84 14.14 8.21 -9.53
N ARG A 85 13.60 7.73 -8.41
CA ARG A 85 14.42 7.08 -7.37
C ARG A 85 14.95 5.70 -7.74
N ILE A 86 14.23 4.96 -8.58
CA ILE A 86 14.69 3.64 -9.05
C ILE A 86 15.72 3.81 -10.18
N ASN A 87 15.59 4.85 -11.01
CA ASN A 87 16.35 4.99 -12.25
C ASN A 87 17.28 6.23 -12.33
N GLY A 88 17.34 7.07 -11.30
CA GLY A 88 18.04 8.37 -11.33
C GLY A 88 18.19 9.04 -9.95
N THR A 89 18.33 10.37 -9.93
CA THR A 89 18.45 11.21 -8.73
C THR A 89 17.20 12.05 -8.52
N ASP A 90 16.61 11.97 -7.33
CA ASP A 90 15.51 12.82 -6.86
C ASP A 90 16.10 13.92 -5.95
N ASP A 91 15.94 15.18 -6.34
CA ASP A 91 16.52 16.36 -5.65
C ASP A 91 15.63 16.85 -4.48
N GLU A 92 14.42 16.31 -4.31
CA GLU A 92 13.65 16.52 -3.09
C GLU A 92 14.29 15.71 -1.93
N HIS A 93 13.97 16.02 -0.66
CA HIS A 93 14.41 15.23 0.50
C HIS A 93 13.31 14.28 1.04
N PRO A 94 12.67 13.43 0.23
CA PRO A 94 11.61 12.55 0.70
C PRO A 94 12.17 11.37 1.51
N ARG A 95 11.30 10.70 2.27
CA ARG A 95 11.67 9.53 3.09
C ARG A 95 12.19 8.39 2.22
N ASP A 96 13.11 7.59 2.71
CA ASP A 96 13.62 6.40 2.02
C ASP A 96 12.71 5.17 2.18
N MET A 97 12.60 4.36 1.12
CA MET A 97 11.75 3.17 1.12
C MET A 97 12.23 2.12 2.12
N LEU A 98 13.55 1.89 2.22
CA LEU A 98 14.15 0.96 3.18
C LEU A 98 13.88 1.42 4.60
N ARG A 99 14.01 2.73 4.84
CA ARG A 99 13.69 3.34 6.13
C ARG A 99 12.22 3.15 6.50
N LEU A 100 11.29 3.35 5.57
CA LEU A 100 9.87 3.17 5.82
C LEU A 100 9.51 1.71 6.16
N VAL A 101 10.17 0.74 5.51
CA VAL A 101 10.03 -0.68 5.87
C VAL A 101 10.60 -0.96 7.27
N ALA A 102 11.76 -0.40 7.61
CA ALA A 102 12.37 -0.53 8.94
C ALA A 102 11.50 0.09 10.05
N ASP A 103 10.94 1.28 9.79
CA ASP A 103 10.04 2.00 10.70
C ASP A 103 8.74 1.20 10.90
N TYR A 104 8.20 0.60 9.82
CA TYR A 104 7.04 -0.30 9.93
C TYR A 104 7.33 -1.50 10.86
N GLY A 105 8.47 -2.17 10.69
CA GLY A 105 8.86 -3.29 11.56
C GLY A 105 8.99 -2.89 13.03
N THR A 106 9.55 -1.70 13.27
CA THR A 106 9.66 -1.12 14.62
C THR A 106 8.29 -0.82 15.22
N ASN A 107 7.38 -0.22 14.44
CA ASN A 107 6.02 0.10 14.88
C ASN A 107 5.21 -1.15 15.21
N ILE A 108 5.27 -2.18 14.36
CA ILE A 108 4.60 -3.46 14.61
C ILE A 108 5.10 -4.09 15.91
N THR A 109 6.42 -4.12 16.12
CA THR A 109 7.01 -4.63 17.37
C THR A 109 6.53 -3.84 18.59
N GLY A 110 6.45 -2.51 18.47
CA GLY A 110 5.89 -1.64 19.50
C GLY A 110 4.43 -1.95 19.83
N LEU A 111 3.59 -2.15 18.80
CA LEU A 111 2.19 -2.53 18.96
C LEU A 111 2.04 -3.88 19.65
N TYR A 112 2.80 -4.90 19.25
CA TYR A 112 2.80 -6.21 19.90
C TYR A 112 3.18 -6.11 21.39
N ARG A 113 4.25 -5.36 21.70
CA ARG A 113 4.65 -5.13 23.11
C ARG A 113 3.57 -4.41 23.91
N SER A 114 2.90 -3.43 23.31
CA SER A 114 1.78 -2.72 23.95
C SER A 114 0.61 -3.67 24.23
N GLN A 115 0.25 -4.54 23.29
CA GLN A 115 -0.82 -5.52 23.48
C GLN A 115 -0.48 -6.53 24.57
N LEU A 116 0.77 -7.03 24.61
CA LEU A 116 1.23 -7.92 25.68
C LEU A 116 1.13 -7.27 27.06
N ARG A 117 1.52 -5.99 27.21
CA ARG A 117 1.34 -5.27 28.47
C ARG A 117 -0.12 -5.19 28.91
N VAL A 118 -1.04 -4.93 27.99
CA VAL A 118 -2.48 -4.92 28.30
C VAL A 118 -2.96 -6.29 28.76
N ILE A 119 -2.50 -7.37 28.12
CA ILE A 119 -2.81 -8.75 28.53
C ILE A 119 -2.23 -9.03 29.91
N GLU A 120 -0.97 -8.73 30.15
CA GLU A 120 -0.30 -8.91 31.44
C GLU A 120 -1.04 -8.14 32.54
N GLU A 121 -1.37 -6.87 32.33
CA GLU A 121 -2.15 -6.10 33.31
C GLU A 121 -3.52 -6.71 33.57
N THR A 122 -4.19 -7.27 32.56
CA THR A 122 -5.53 -7.86 32.70
C THR A 122 -5.48 -9.22 33.40
N VAL A 123 -4.43 -10.01 33.13
CA VAL A 123 -4.27 -11.39 33.65
C VAL A 123 -3.60 -11.39 35.03
N LEU A 124 -2.65 -10.50 35.27
CA LEU A 124 -1.89 -10.40 36.51
C LEU A 124 -2.56 -9.48 37.55
N LYS A 125 -3.51 -8.62 37.17
CA LYS A 125 -4.44 -7.99 38.14
C LYS A 125 -5.47 -9.04 38.59
N ARG A 126 -4.99 -10.01 39.38
CA ARG A 126 -5.63 -10.37 40.65
C ARG A 126 -5.18 -9.37 41.71
#